data_AF-A0A1G7S5C3-F1
#
_entry.id   AF-A0A1G7S5C3-F1
#
_cell.length_a   1.000
_cell.length_b   1.000
_cell.length_c   1.000
_cell.angle_alpha   90.00
_cell.angle_beta   90.00
_cell.angle_gamma   90.00
#
_symmetry.space_group_name_H-M   'P 1'
#
loop_
_entity.id
_entity.type
_entity.pdbx_description
1 polymer ?
#
loop_
_entity_poly.entity_id
_entity_poly.type
_entity_poly.pdbx_seq_one_letter_code
_entity_poly.pdbx_strand_id
1 'polypeptide(L)' 'MTPQHVTITEIAKVSGLTRKHVRRMAYRASQGRSWYGADMRLTTPAKGEWSVEFATLPDHIREAFVMMDQEELPLPGIA' A
#
# COMPACT_ATOMS: atom_id res chain seq x y z
N MET A 1 13.46 0.42 4.63
CA MET A 1 13.65 -0.91 3.95
C MET A 1 12.36 -1.21 3.19
N THR A 2 12.36 -1.52 1.88
CA THR A 2 11.09 -1.75 1.16
C THR A 2 10.47 -3.10 1.54
N PRO A 3 9.22 -3.15 2.01
CA PRO A 3 8.57 -4.40 2.37
C PRO A 3 8.33 -5.27 1.12
N GLN A 4 8.35 -6.60 1.29
CA GLN A 4 7.99 -7.51 0.20
C GLN A 4 6.47 -7.57 -0.01
N HIS A 5 5.72 -7.56 1.08
CA HIS A 5 4.26 -7.59 1.10
C HIS A 5 3.73 -6.55 2.07
N VAL A 6 2.58 -5.97 1.75
CA VAL A 6 1.88 -5.03 2.64
C VAL A 6 0.40 -5.39 2.76
N THR A 7 -0.16 -5.15 3.93
CA THR A 7 -1.56 -5.43 4.26
C THR A 7 -2.49 -4.33 3.77
N ILE A 8 -3.77 -4.64 3.64
CA ILE A 8 -4.83 -3.66 3.36
C ILE A 8 -4.79 -2.51 4.38
N THR A 9 -4.52 -2.82 5.64
CA THR A 9 -4.47 -1.83 6.73
C THR A 9 -3.29 -0.87 6.57
N GLU A 10 -2.10 -1.37 6.23
CA GLU A 10 -0.91 -0.54 5.97
C GLU A 10 -1.11 0.35 4.75
N ILE A 11 -1.61 -0.21 3.64
CA ILE A 11 -1.89 0.57 2.43
C ILE A 11 -2.88 1.70 2.74
N ALA A 12 -3.95 1.42 3.49
CA ALA A 12 -4.94 2.42 3.88
C ALA A 12 -4.32 3.56 4.70
N LYS A 13 -3.47 3.23 5.66
CA LYS A 13 -2.77 4.22 6.49
C LYS A 13 -1.86 5.13 5.65
N VAL A 14 -1.12 4.55 4.71
CA VAL A 14 -0.08 5.24 3.93
C VAL A 14 -0.64 6.07 2.78
N SER A 15 -1.60 5.51 2.05
CA SER A 15 -2.21 6.18 0.89
C SER A 15 -3.28 7.21 1.25
N GLY A 16 -3.66 7.32 2.53
CA GLY A 16 -4.80 8.12 2.97
C GLY A 16 -6.16 7.58 2.52
N LEU A 17 -6.20 6.37 1.93
CA LEU A 17 -7.42 5.73 1.48
C LEU A 17 -8.12 4.98 2.63
N THR A 18 -9.45 4.91 2.58
CA THR A 18 -10.19 4.10 3.57
C THR A 18 -9.90 2.60 3.41
N ARG A 19 -9.83 1.86 4.52
CA ARG A 19 -9.66 0.39 4.50
C ARG A 19 -10.70 -0.32 3.62
N LYS A 20 -11.94 0.16 3.61
CA LYS A 20 -13.03 -0.36 2.76
C LYS A 20 -12.78 -0.12 1.26
N HIS A 21 -12.14 0.98 0.89
CA HIS A 21 -11.75 1.24 -0.48
C HIS A 21 -10.63 0.29 -0.91
N VAL A 22 -9.55 0.21 -0.14
CA VAL A 22 -8.40 -0.67 -0.42
C VAL A 22 -8.86 -2.13 -0.53
N ARG A 23 -9.70 -2.62 0.39
CA ARG A 23 -10.27 -3.97 0.32
C ARG A 23 -11.07 -4.23 -0.96
N ARG A 24 -11.86 -3.24 -1.43
CA ARG A 24 -12.61 -3.37 -2.70
C ARG A 24 -11.68 -3.41 -3.90
N MET A 25 -10.60 -2.64 -3.89
CA MET A 25 -9.63 -2.63 -4.98
C MET A 25 -8.82 -3.92 -5.01
N ALA A 26 -8.38 -4.43 -3.86
CA ALA A 26 -7.78 -5.75 -3.75
C ALA A 26 -8.74 -6.85 -4.25
N TYR A 27 -10.04 -6.79 -3.89
CA TYR A 27 -11.02 -7.74 -4.41
C TYR A 27 -11.15 -7.67 -5.94
N ARG A 28 -11.15 -6.47 -6.52
CA ARG A 28 -11.18 -6.32 -7.99
C ARG A 28 -9.90 -6.88 -8.64
N ALA A 29 -8.75 -6.67 -8.04
CA ALA A 29 -7.48 -7.24 -8.50
C ALA A 29 -7.48 -8.78 -8.46
N SER A 30 -8.11 -9.40 -7.45
CA SER A 30 -8.26 -10.86 -7.43
C SER A 30 -9.13 -11.41 -8.58
N GLN A 31 -9.93 -10.54 -9.21
CA GLN A 31 -10.73 -10.84 -10.40
C GLN A 31 -10.03 -10.43 -11.70
N GLY A 32 -8.72 -10.13 -11.66
CA GLY A 32 -7.94 -9.74 -12.83
C GLY A 32 -8.16 -8.30 -13.29
N ARG A 33 -8.68 -7.42 -12.43
CA ARG A 33 -8.84 -5.99 -12.77
C ARG A 33 -7.70 -5.15 -12.20
N SER A 34 -7.12 -4.31 -13.05
CA SER A 34 -6.07 -3.36 -12.63
C SER A 34 -6.59 -2.34 -11.60
N TRP A 35 -5.74 -1.98 -10.64
CA TRP A 35 -5.96 -0.83 -9.74
C TRP A 35 -5.06 0.32 -10.21
N TYR A 36 -5.63 1.43 -10.69
CA TYR A 36 -4.87 2.55 -11.25
C TYR A 36 -3.89 2.12 -12.36
N GLY A 37 -4.28 1.14 -13.18
CA GLY A 37 -3.42 0.60 -14.24
C GLY A 37 -2.35 -0.40 -13.76
N ALA A 38 -2.25 -0.66 -12.45
CA ALA A 38 -1.33 -1.66 -11.91
C ALA A 38 -2.01 -3.04 -11.75
N ASP A 39 -1.32 -4.08 -12.22
CA ASP A 39 -1.74 -5.48 -12.10
C ASP A 39 -1.24 -6.07 -10.79
N MET A 40 -2.06 -5.93 -9.75
CA MET A 40 -1.65 -6.33 -8.41
C MET A 40 -1.63 -7.83 -8.21
N ARG A 41 -0.61 -8.30 -7.49
CA ARG A 41 -0.53 -9.68 -7.01
C ARG A 41 -0.91 -9.74 -5.54
N LEU A 42 -1.91 -10.56 -5.24
CA LEU A 42 -2.44 -10.73 -3.90
C LEU A 42 -1.95 -12.03 -3.30
N THR A 43 -1.62 -11.99 -2.03
CA THR A 43 -1.38 -13.18 -1.24
C THR A 43 -2.56 -13.35 -0.28
N THR A 44 -3.32 -14.42 -0.52
CA THR A 44 -4.40 -14.87 0.36
C THR A 44 -3.84 -15.87 1.38
N PRO A 45 -3.68 -15.49 2.67
CA PRO A 45 -3.34 -16.48 3.68
C PRO A 45 -4.54 -17.41 3.96
N ALA A 46 -4.25 -18.65 4.39
CA ALA A 46 -5.28 -19.64 4.78
C ALA A 46 -6.16 -19.17 5.96
N LYS A 47 -5.62 -18.27 6.80
CA LYS A 47 -6.33 -17.45 7.79
C LYS A 47 -5.63 -16.09 7.87
N GLY A 48 -6.38 -14.99 7.81
CA GLY A 48 -5.83 -13.64 8.00
C GLY A 48 -6.37 -12.59 7.03
N GLU A 49 -5.81 -11.39 7.13
CA GLU A 49 -6.04 -10.29 6.18
C GLU A 49 -5.24 -10.52 4.89
N TRP A 50 -5.79 -10.13 3.75
CA TRP A 50 -5.05 -10.19 2.48
C TRP A 50 -3.87 -9.24 2.50
N SER A 51 -2.77 -9.69 1.90
CA SER A 51 -1.62 -8.85 1.59
C SER A 51 -1.44 -8.70 0.08
N VAL A 52 -0.73 -7.64 -0.29
CA VAL A 52 -0.41 -7.28 -1.67
C VAL A 52 1.11 -7.31 -1.82
N GLU A 53 1.62 -7.89 -2.90
CA GLU A 53 3.04 -7.79 -3.26
C GLU A 53 3.39 -6.33 -3.53
N PHE A 54 4.32 -5.77 -2.74
CA PHE A 54 4.61 -4.34 -2.73
C PHE A 54 5.00 -3.80 -4.10
N ALA A 55 5.81 -4.56 -4.87
CA ALA A 55 6.28 -4.18 -6.19
C ALA A 55 5.15 -4.01 -7.23
N THR A 56 3.98 -4.58 -6.97
CA THR A 56 2.82 -4.55 -7.87
C THR A 56 1.79 -3.48 -7.51
N LEU A 57 2.03 -2.72 -6.44
CA LEU A 57 1.18 -1.60 -6.09
C LEU A 57 1.33 -0.44 -7.09
N PRO A 58 0.27 0.38 -7.25
CA PRO A 58 0.36 1.63 -7.97
C PRO A 58 1.51 2.51 -7.49
N ASP A 59 2.21 3.16 -8.42
CA ASP A 59 3.43 3.93 -8.16
C ASP A 59 3.24 4.96 -7.05
N HIS A 60 2.19 5.78 -7.12
CA HIS A 60 1.88 6.78 -6.09
C HIS A 60 1.66 6.18 -4.69
N ILE A 61 1.16 4.94 -4.60
CA ILE A 61 1.05 4.24 -3.31
C ILE A 61 2.43 3.80 -2.84
N ARG A 62 3.26 3.22 -3.73
CA ARG A 62 4.64 2.82 -3.40
C ARG A 62 5.49 4.02 -2.96
N GLU A 63 5.35 5.15 -3.63
CA GLU A 63 6.00 6.41 -3.28
C GLU A 63 5.59 6.89 -1.89
N ALA A 64 4.29 6.82 -1.55
CA ALA A 64 3.82 7.18 -0.21
C ALA A 64 4.44 6.29 0.89
N PHE A 65 4.73 5.02 0.61
CA PHE A 65 5.48 4.15 1.53
C PHE A 65 6.95 4.58 1.68
N VAL A 66 7.58 5.07 0.62
CA VAL A 66 8.96 5.60 0.67
C VAL A 66 9.01 6.92 1.44
N MET A 67 7.99 7.77 1.28
CA MET A 67 7.91 9.06 1.97
C MET A 67 7.67 8.91 3.48
N MET A 68 6.97 7.86 3.92
CA MET A 68 6.81 7.56 5.36
C MET A 68 8.08 7.07 6.06
N ASP A 69 9.06 6.54 5.32
CA ASP A 69 10.34 6.05 5.86
C ASP A 69 11.37 7.21 5.97
N GLN A 70 11.01 8.44 5.62
CA GLN A 70 11.86 9.61 5.83
C GLN A 70 11.73 10.07 7.28
N GLU A 71 12.84 10.02 8.04
CA GLU A 71 12.96 10.80 9.27
C GLU A 71 12.60 12.26 8.98
N GLU A 72 11.71 12.84 9.78
CA GLU A 72 11.48 14.29 9.75
C GLU A 72 12.82 14.98 10.03
N LEU A 73 13.44 15.53 8.99
CA LEU A 73 14.59 16.39 9.15
C LEU A 73 14.14 17.58 10.01
N PRO A 74 14.84 17.90 11.12
CA PRO A 74 14.48 19.04 11.93
C PRO A 74 14.50 20.29 11.05
N LEU A 75 13.38 21.02 11.02
CA LEU A 75 13.31 22.29 10.33
C LEU A 75 14.35 23.24 10.94
N PRO A 76 15.29 23.80 10.17
CA PRO A 76 16.26 24.72 10.70
C PRO A 76 15.56 26.00 11.18
N GLY A 77 15.54 26.24 12.49
CA GLY A 77 15.33 27.58 13.06
C GLY A 77 14.03 27.87 13.79
N ILE A 78 13.29 26.88 14.30
CA ILE A 78 12.24 27.16 15.31
C ILE A 78 12.81 26.81 16.69
N ALA A 79 13.42 27.80 17.32
CA ALA A 79 13.79 27.86 18.74
C ALA A 79 12.80 28.75 19.49
#